data_AF-S4AZ38-F1
#
_entry.id   AF-S4AZ38-F1
#
_cell.length_a   1.000
_cell.length_b   1.000
_cell.length_c   1.000
_cell.angle_alpha   90.00
_cell.angle_beta   90.00
_cell.angle_gamma   90.00
#
_symmetry.space_group_name_H-M   'P 1'
#
loop_
_entity.id
_entity.type
_entity.pdbx_description
1 polymer ?
#
loop_
_entity_poly.entity_id
_entity_poly.type
_entity_poly.pdbx_seq_one_letter_code
_entity_poly.pdbx_strand_id
1 'polypeptide(L)'
;MSESEILGWLTERLGAQVSLPPSRINPDVPYVEYGLDSVAALGLFGDIEEEFGLVLDPSVALEYSTLALMAGFLAAEHKEVVHS
;
A
#
# COMPACT_ATOMS: atom_id res chain seq x y z
N MET A 1 5.98 -2.25 -11.59
CA MET A 1 7.00 -2.65 -10.58
C MET A 1 6.83 -4.12 -10.21
N SER A 2 7.86 -4.80 -9.71
CA SER A 2 7.75 -6.13 -9.09
C SER A 2 7.16 -6.04 -7.68
N GLU A 3 6.58 -7.13 -7.17
CA GLU A 3 5.94 -7.15 -5.84
C GLU A 3 6.88 -6.69 -4.71
N SER A 4 8.15 -7.11 -4.72
CA SER A 4 9.13 -6.66 -3.72
C SER A 4 9.47 -5.17 -3.82
N GLU A 5 9.49 -4.61 -5.03
CA GLU A 5 9.69 -3.16 -5.22
C GLU A 5 8.47 -2.37 -4.71
N ILE A 6 7.26 -2.87 -4.97
CA ILE A 6 6.02 -2.27 -4.48
C ILE A 6 5.98 -2.32 -2.94
N LEU A 7 6.36 -3.45 -2.35
CA LEU A 7 6.40 -3.61 -0.90
C LEU A 7 7.36 -2.61 -0.25
N GLY A 8 8.55 -2.41 -0.83
CA GLY A 8 9.50 -1.41 -0.37
C GLY A 8 8.93 0.00 -0.43
N TRP A 9 8.34 0.37 -1.57
CA TRP A 9 7.69 1.66 -1.78
C TRP A 9 6.54 1.90 -0.78
N LEU A 10 5.67 0.91 -0.58
CA LEU A 10 4.57 0.97 0.40
C LEU A 10 5.07 1.15 1.83
N THR A 11 6.17 0.47 2.18
CA THR A 11 6.80 0.58 3.50
C THR A 11 7.30 2.00 3.77
N GLU A 12 7.92 2.63 2.76
CA GLU A 12 8.37 4.01 2.85
C GLU A 12 7.19 4.99 3.00
N ARG A 13 6.13 4.84 2.19
CA ARG A 13 4.94 5.67 2.26
C ARG A 13 4.22 5.54 3.60
N LEU A 14 3.98 4.31 4.07
CA LEU A 14 3.37 4.09 5.38
C LEU A 14 4.22 4.71 6.49
N GLY A 15 5.54 4.48 6.48
CA GLY A 15 6.46 5.05 7.47
C GLY A 15 6.39 6.58 7.53
N ALA A 16 6.29 7.25 6.37
CA ALA A 16 6.09 8.69 6.31
C ALA A 16 4.74 9.13 6.93
N GLN A 17 3.65 8.41 6.64
CA GLN A 17 2.31 8.71 7.17
C GLN A 17 2.24 8.55 8.70
N VAL A 18 2.86 7.51 9.25
CA VAL A 18 2.82 7.23 10.71
C VAL A 18 4.03 7.74 11.48
N SER A 19 4.92 8.51 10.83
CA SER A 19 6.16 9.04 11.43
C SER A 19 7.06 7.96 12.05
N LEU A 20 7.15 6.79 11.41
CA LEU A 20 8.05 5.70 11.80
C LEU A 20 9.10 5.46 10.70
N PRO A 21 10.35 5.11 11.05
CA PRO A 21 11.32 4.73 10.04
C PRO A 21 10.90 3.41 9.36
N PRO A 22 11.16 3.22 8.05
CA PRO A 22 10.74 2.01 7.32
C PRO A 22 11.19 0.70 7.98
N SER A 23 12.36 0.69 8.62
CA SER A 23 12.87 -0.45 9.40
C SER A 23 12.00 -0.89 10.60
N ARG A 24 11.05 -0.06 11.05
CA ARG A 24 10.10 -0.35 12.12
C ARG A 24 8.75 -0.84 11.60
N ILE A 25 8.55 -0.82 10.28
CA ILE A 25 7.33 -1.29 9.64
C ILE A 25 7.51 -2.76 9.27
N ASN A 26 6.77 -3.62 9.94
CA ASN A 26 6.60 -5.01 9.55
C ASN A 26 5.48 -5.09 8.49
N PRO A 27 5.78 -5.59 7.27
CA PRO A 27 4.82 -5.67 6.16
C PRO A 27 3.67 -6.66 6.39
N ASP A 28 3.80 -7.59 7.32
CA ASP A 28 2.77 -8.59 7.66
C ASP A 28 1.82 -8.13 8.78
N VAL A 29 2.09 -6.97 9.38
CA VAL A 29 1.23 -6.38 10.42
C VAL A 29 0.19 -5.48 9.76
N PRO A 30 -1.08 -5.54 10.21
CA PRO A 30 -2.11 -4.65 9.66
C PRO A 30 -1.73 -3.18 9.84
N TYR A 31 -1.82 -2.37 8.79
CA TYR A 31 -1.32 -0.99 8.88
C TYR A 31 -2.10 -0.11 9.86
N VAL A 32 -3.35 -0.49 10.16
CA VAL A 32 -4.18 0.12 11.21
C VAL A 32 -3.58 -0.02 12.61
N GLU A 33 -2.76 -1.06 12.86
CA GLU A 33 -2.09 -1.26 14.15
C GLU A 33 -0.95 -0.25 14.39
N TYR A 34 -0.42 0.39 13.34
CA TYR A 34 0.54 1.49 13.49
C TYR A 34 -0.11 2.84 13.81
N GLY A 35 -1.44 2.87 14.01
CA GLY A 35 -2.18 4.09 14.29
C GLY A 35 -2.49 4.91 13.03
N LEU A 36 -2.58 4.25 11.87
CA LEU A 36 -3.01 4.88 10.63
C LEU A 36 -4.47 5.34 10.78
N ASP A 37 -4.67 6.64 10.99
CA ASP A 37 -6.01 7.24 11.04
C ASP A 37 -6.59 7.45 9.63
N SER A 38 -7.85 7.89 9.56
CA SER A 38 -8.55 8.07 8.29
C SER A 38 -7.88 9.08 7.35
N VAL A 39 -7.19 10.10 7.87
CA VAL A 39 -6.51 11.11 7.03
C VAL A 39 -5.22 10.55 6.47
N ALA A 40 -4.43 9.89 7.32
CA ALA A 40 -3.20 9.22 6.92
C ALA A 40 -3.46 8.08 5.92
N ALA A 41 -4.55 7.34 6.09
CA ALA A 41 -4.99 6.31 5.17
C ALA A 41 -5.37 6.89 3.79
N LEU A 42 -6.09 8.01 3.75
CA LEU A 42 -6.40 8.71 2.50
C LEU A 42 -5.12 9.18 1.79
N GLY A 43 -4.10 9.62 2.54
CA GLY A 43 -2.79 9.96 1.97
C GLY A 43 -2.10 8.77 1.32
N LEU A 44 -2.02 7.63 2.03
CA LEU A 44 -1.44 6.40 1.48
C LEU A 44 -2.19 5.89 0.24
N PHE A 45 -3.53 5.90 0.27
CA PHE A 45 -4.33 5.45 -0.87
C PHE A 45 -4.21 6.40 -2.05
N GLY A 46 -4.21 7.72 -1.82
CA GLY A 46 -3.97 8.70 -2.89
C GLY A 46 -2.60 8.50 -3.55
N ASP A 47 -1.55 8.23 -2.76
CA ASP A 47 -0.22 7.91 -3.29
C ASP A 47 -0.24 6.64 -4.17
N ILE A 48 -1.00 5.61 -3.78
CA ILE A 48 -1.14 4.36 -4.54
C ILE A 48 -1.91 4.61 -5.85
N GLU A 49 -3.03 5.32 -5.79
CA GLU A 49 -3.84 5.64 -6.96
C GLU A 49 -3.04 6.42 -8.00
N GLU A 50 -2.23 7.39 -7.56
CA GLU A 50 -1.36 8.19 -8.43
C GLU A 50 -0.23 7.36 -9.05
N GLU A 51 0.49 6.56 -8.25
CA GLU A 51 1.63 5.76 -8.73
C GLU A 51 1.21 4.64 -9.69
N PHE A 52 0.07 4.00 -9.43
CA PHE A 52 -0.39 2.83 -10.21
C PHE A 52 -1.46 3.17 -11.24
N GLY A 53 -1.96 4.41 -11.27
CA GLY A 53 -2.99 4.86 -12.23
C GLY A 53 -4.32 4.13 -12.06
N LEU A 54 -4.70 3.80 -10.83
CA LEU A 54 -5.91 3.05 -10.48
C LEU A 54 -6.78 3.82 -9.49
N VAL A 55 -7.96 3.29 -9.19
CA VAL A 55 -8.85 3.82 -8.14
C VAL A 55 -9.09 2.70 -7.13
N LEU A 56 -8.80 2.95 -5.86
CA LEU A 56 -8.97 1.98 -4.79
C LEU A 56 -10.38 2.10 -4.20
N ASP A 57 -11.12 1.01 -4.24
CA ASP A 57 -12.37 0.92 -3.48
C ASP A 57 -12.06 0.81 -1.97
N PRO A 58 -12.84 1.45 -1.08
CA PRO A 58 -12.65 1.34 0.37
C PRO A 58 -12.62 -0.10 0.90
N SER A 59 -13.28 -1.05 0.22
CA SER A 59 -13.23 -2.48 0.57
C SER A 59 -11.84 -3.10 0.40
N VAL A 60 -11.02 -2.59 -0.53
CA VAL A 60 -9.64 -3.05 -0.75
C VAL A 60 -8.79 -2.80 0.50
N ALA A 61 -9.01 -1.69 1.21
CA ALA A 61 -8.32 -1.42 2.48
C ALA A 61 -8.64 -2.44 3.58
N LEU A 62 -9.86 -2.98 3.58
CA LEU A 62 -10.28 -3.98 4.56
C LEU A 62 -9.76 -5.38 4.19
N GLU A 63 -9.78 -5.70 2.90
CA GLU A 63 -9.34 -6.99 2.37
C GLU A 63 -7.81 -7.14 2.37
N TYR A 64 -7.11 -6.11 1.92
CA TYR A 64 -5.64 -6.03 1.86
C TYR A 64 -5.13 -5.16 3.02
N SER A 65 -5.35 -5.67 4.23
CA SER A 65 -5.09 -4.94 5.48
C SER A 65 -3.61 -4.86 5.87
N THR A 66 -2.71 -5.57 5.17
CA THR A 66 -1.26 -5.54 5.38
C THR A 66 -0.54 -5.04 4.12
N LEU A 67 0.69 -4.55 4.26
CA LEU A 67 1.47 -4.08 3.11
C LEU A 67 1.84 -5.22 2.17
N ALA A 68 2.11 -6.42 2.71
CA ALA A 68 2.39 -7.61 1.89
C ALA A 68 1.19 -7.97 1.00
N LEU A 69 -0.02 -7.98 1.56
CA LEU A 69 -1.24 -8.25 0.81
C LEU A 69 -1.48 -7.18 -0.27
N MET A 70 -1.36 -5.90 0.09
CA MET A 70 -1.52 -4.79 -0.86
C MET A 70 -0.47 -4.85 -1.98
N ALA A 71 0.78 -5.15 -1.67
CA ALA A 71 1.84 -5.29 -2.67
C ALA A 71 1.53 -6.40 -3.68
N GLY A 72 1.03 -7.55 -3.20
CA GLY A 72 0.60 -8.66 -4.05
C GLY A 72 -0.55 -8.28 -4.98
N PHE A 73 -1.57 -7.59 -4.45
CA PHE A 73 -2.69 -7.06 -5.24
C PHE A 73 -2.20 -6.11 -6.36
N LEU A 74 -1.43 -5.09 -5.99
CA LEU A 74 -0.91 -4.10 -6.94
C LEU A 74 0.01 -4.73 -8.00
N ALA A 75 0.80 -5.74 -7.62
CA ALA A 75 1.64 -6.48 -8.56
C ALA A 75 0.82 -7.30 -9.57
N ALA A 76 -0.34 -7.82 -9.17
CA ALA A 76 -1.25 -8.54 -10.04
C ALA A 76 -1.95 -7.59 -11.02
N GLU A 77 -2.55 -6.51 -10.51
CA GLU A 77 -3.21 -5.46 -11.31
C GLU A 77 -2.26 -4.87 -12.36
N HIS A 78 -1.02 -4.56 -11.96
CA HIS A 78 -0.01 -4.01 -12.87
C HIS A 78 0.40 -4.98 -13.99
N LYS A 79 0.20 -6.29 -13.82
CA LYS A 79 0.47 -7.27 -14.89
C LYS A 79 -0.68 -7.38 -15.89
N GLU A 80 -1.93 -7.13 -15.48
CA GLU A 80 -3.09 -7.24 -16.36
C GLU A 80 -3.22 -6.06 -17.33
N VAL A 81 -2.71 -4.87 -16.97
CA VAL A 81 -2.75 -3.67 -17.84
C VAL A 81 -1.83 -3.78 -19.07
N VAL A 82 -0.91 -4.76 -19.14
CA VAL A 82 0.08 -4.90 -20.24
C VAL A 82 -0.44 -5.75 -21.42
N HIS A 83 -1.75 -6.01 -21.54
CA HIS A 83 -2.33 -6.84 -22.61
C HIS A 83 -3.35 -6.14 -23.54
N SER A 84 -3.19 -4.85 -23.86
CA SER A 84 -3.94 -4.20 -24.95
C SER A 84 -3.03 -3.56 -26.01
#